data_AF-A0A5K0VQ36-F1
#
_entry.id   AF-A0A5K0VQ36-F1
#
_cell.length_a   1.000
_cell.length_b   1.000
_cell.length_c   1.000
_cell.angle_alpha   90.00
_cell.angle_beta   90.00
_cell.angle_gamma   90.00
#
_symmetry.space_group_name_H-M   'P 1'
#
loop_
_entity.id
_entity.type
_entity.pdbx_description
1 polymer ?
#
loop_
_entity_poly.entity_id
_entity_poly.type
_entity_poly.pdbx_seq_one_letter_code
_entity_poly.pdbx_strand_id
1 'polypeptide(L)' 'VGVKKALVFYGGWPPKGVKTNWIMDEYRLADGGHSNPNSDVATPSLR' A
#
# COMPACT_ATOMS: atom_id res chain seq x y z
N VAL A 1 -4.13 8.78 16.08
CA VAL A 1 -4.84 7.48 15.92
C VAL A 1 -4.50 6.95 14.54
N GLY A 2 -4.24 5.66 14.39
CA GLY A 2 -3.80 5.06 13.11
C GLY A 2 -4.56 3.79 12.78
N VAL A 3 -4.27 3.21 11.62
CA VAL A 3 -4.87 1.96 11.15
C VAL A 3 -3.82 0.84 11.19
N LYS A 4 -4.20 -0.33 11.71
CA LYS A 4 -3.40 -1.56 11.66
C LYS A 4 -4.03 -2.53 10.67
N LYS A 5 -3.23 -3.09 9.76
CA LYS A 5 -3.63 -4.13 8.81
C LYS A 5 -2.69 -5.33 8.96
N ALA A 6 -3.25 -6.52 9.17
CA ALA A 6 -2.49 -7.76 9.20
C ALA A 6 -2.48 -8.41 7.82
N LEU A 7 -1.31 -8.88 7.39
CA LEU A 7 -1.09 -9.57 6.14
C LEU A 7 -0.45 -10.94 6.42
N VAL A 8 -0.79 -11.92 5.59
CA VAL A 8 -0.17 -13.24 5.60
C VAL A 8 0.38 -13.52 4.21
N PHE A 9 1.61 -14.03 4.14
CA PHE A 9 2.24 -14.35 2.87
C PHE A 9 1.85 -15.75 2.39
N TYR A 10 1.58 -15.87 1.09
CA TYR A 10 1.33 -17.14 0.41
C TYR A 10 2.46 -17.39 -0.58
N GLY A 11 3.08 -18.57 -0.51
CA GLY A 11 4.12 -18.98 -1.45
C GLY A 11 3.52 -19.67 -2.68
N GLY A 12 4.11 -19.40 -3.86
CA GLY A 12 3.70 -20.02 -5.13
C GLY A 12 2.70 -19.17 -5.93
N TRP A 13 2.07 -19.79 -6.93
CA TRP A 13 1.16 -19.10 -7.84
C TRP A 13 -0.29 -19.16 -7.31
N PRO A 14 -0.97 -18.00 -7.15
CA PRO A 14 -2.43 -17.96 -6.99
C PRO A 14 -3.14 -18.78 -8.08
N PRO A 15 -4.19 -19.59 -7.78
CA PRO A 15 -4.94 -19.73 -6.53
C PRO A 15 -4.47 -20.88 -5.62
N LYS A 16 -3.44 -21.64 -6.00
CA LYS A 16 -2.96 -22.85 -5.28
C LYS A 16 -1.81 -22.54 -4.31
N GLY A 17 -1.60 -21.27 -3.96
CA GLY A 17 -0.52 -20.88 -3.07
C GLY A 17 -0.65 -21.53 -1.69
N VAL A 18 0.48 -21.97 -1.13
CA VAL A 18 0.50 -22.54 0.23
C VAL A 18 0.64 -21.40 1.23
N LYS A 19 -0.27 -21.36 2.19
CA LYS A 19 -0.20 -20.40 3.31
C LYS A 19 1.11 -20.62 4.05
N THR A 20 1.86 -19.55 4.23
CA THR A 20 3.06 -19.58 5.06
C THR A 20 2.76 -19.07 6.46
N ASN A 21 3.67 -19.31 7.40
CA ASN A 21 3.57 -18.75 8.76
C ASN A 21 4.09 -17.31 8.84
N TRP A 22 4.48 -16.71 7.72
CA TRP A 22 4.97 -15.34 7.69
C TRP A 22 3.82 -14.36 7.82
N ILE A 23 3.85 -13.60 8.91
CA ILE A 23 2.88 -12.56 9.25
C ILE A 23 3.58 -11.22 9.17
N MET A 24 2.90 -10.24 8.56
CA MET A 24 3.35 -8.85 8.53
C MET A 24 2.23 -7.95 9.06
N ASP A 25 2.60 -7.05 9.97
CA ASP A 25 1.73 -6.00 10.47
C ASP A 25 2.07 -4.68 9.77
N GLU A 26 1.13 -4.15 8.99
CA GLU A 26 1.22 -2.83 8.40
C GLU A 26 0.54 -1.81 9.32
N TYR A 27 1.29 -0.79 9.75
CA TYR A 27 0.78 0.33 10.51
C TYR A 27 0.81 1.58 9.65
N ARG A 28 -0.35 2.21 9.47
CA ARG A 28 -0.48 3.51 8.82
C ARG A 28 -0.88 4.54 9.86
N LEU A 29 -0.17 5.65 9.90
CA LEU A 29 -0.66 6.85 10.56
C LEU A 29 -1.90 7.30 9.78
N ALA A 30 -3.00 7.63 10.47
CA ALA A 30 -4.14 8.25 9.80
C ALA A 30 -3.74 9.69 9.51
N ASP A 31 -3.05 9.90 8.39
CA ASP A 31 -2.65 11.24 7.98
C ASP A 31 -3.88 11.99 7.51
N GLY A 32 -4.17 13.11 8.17
CA GLY A 32 -5.12 14.09 7.67
C GLY A 32 -4.52 14.75 6.43
N GLY A 33 -4.66 14.09 5.28
CA GLY A 33 -4.19 14.59 3.99
C GLY A 33 -2.74 14.25 3.69
N HIS A 34 -2.49 13.04 3.19
CA HIS A 34 -1.31 12.79 2.36
C HIS A 34 -1.47 13.57 1.05
N SER A 35 -1.07 14.84 1.02
CA SER A 35 -0.73 15.51 -0.23
C SER A 35 0.47 14.78 -0.82
N ASN A 36 0.24 13.93 -1.83
CA ASN A 36 1.31 13.45 -2.69
C ASN A 36 2.04 14.68 -3.25
N PRO A 37 3.32 14.94 -2.95
CA PRO A 37 4.03 16.12 -3.46
C PRO A 37 4.36 16.00 -4.97
N ASN A 38 3.64 15.14 -5.70
CA ASN A 38 3.87 14.88 -7.12
C ASN A 38 2.65 15.22 -8.00
N SER A 39 1.63 15.90 -7.46
CA SER A 39 0.48 16.37 -8.25
C SER A 39 0.68 17.76 -8.87
N ASP A 40 1.74 18.49 -8.53
CA ASP A 40 1.91 19.90 -8.93
C ASP A 40 2.80 20.12 -10.17
N VAL A 41 3.20 19.06 -10.89
CA VAL A 41 3.73 19.23 -12.24
C VAL A 41 2.56 19.31 -13.21
N ALA A 42 1.96 20.49 -13.28
CA ALA A 42 1.10 20.86 -14.39
C ALA A 42 1.94 20.83 -15.68
N THR A 43 1.83 19.74 -16.44
CA THR A 43 2.35 19.68 -17.81
C THR A 43 1.67 20.78 -18.61
N PRO A 44 2.37 21.82 -19.10
CA PRO A 44 1.73 22.80 -19.96
C PRO A 44 1.41 22.09 -21.29
N SER A 45 0.13 21.87 -21.54
CA SER A 45 -0.37 21.41 -22.84
C SER A 45 -0.01 22.48 -23.88
N LEU A 46 0.86 22.12 -24.83
CA LEU A 46 1.20 22.94 -25.98
C LEU A 46 -0.04 23.10 -26.87
N ARG A 47 -0.55 24.33 -26.95
CA ARG A 47 -1.33 24.83 -28.09
C ARG A 47 -0.40 25.54 -29.06
#